data_AF-A0A7C2IC62-F1
#
_entry.id   AF-A0A7C2IC62-F1
#
_cell.length_a   1.000
_cell.length_b   1.000
_cell.length_c   1.000
_cell.angle_alpha   90.00
_cell.angle_beta   90.00
_cell.angle_gamma   90.00
#
_symmetry.space_group_name_H-M   'P 1'
#
loop_
_entity.id
_entity.type
_entity.pdbx_description
1 polymer ?
#
loop_
_entity_poly.entity_id
_entity_poly.type
_entity_poly.pdbx_seq_one_letter_code
_entity_poly.pdbx_strand_id
1 'polypeptide(L)'
;MDGGRKRAYLDRPKVLREKLGEEGTDALVELINLANGQTKADVLTFVEEKFERRLSEELGKLNERLTTEIGKVSERLTTEIGKVNMEFAKVRQEMAEMKADLIRWMFIFGVGQLGAILGILFAFFRR
;
A
#
# COMPACT_ATOMS: atom_id res chain seq x y z
N MET A 1 -43.62 11.27 1.83
CA MET A 1 -44.39 10.02 1.73
C MET A 1 -44.32 9.35 3.10
N ASP A 2 -45.31 9.66 3.93
CA ASP A 2 -45.42 9.25 5.33
C ASP A 2 -46.07 7.87 5.40
N GLY A 3 -45.23 6.86 5.20
CA GLY A 3 -45.63 5.45 5.27
C GLY A 3 -45.81 5.06 6.72
N GLY A 4 -47.07 5.07 7.17
CA GLY A 4 -47.50 4.74 8.51
C GLY A 4 -46.72 3.58 9.12
N ARG A 5 -45.85 3.93 10.07
CA ARG A 5 -45.29 2.98 11.03
C ARG A 5 -46.44 2.54 11.93
N LYS A 6 -47.26 1.60 11.44
CA LYS A 6 -48.08 0.74 12.29
C LYS A 6 -47.11 0.07 13.23
N ARG A 7 -46.91 0.69 14.39
CA ARG A 7 -46.23 0.05 15.50
C ARG A 7 -47.00 -1.25 15.69
N ALA A 8 -46.30 -2.37 15.60
CA ALA A 8 -46.82 -3.64 16.07
C ALA A 8 -46.97 -3.51 17.59
N TYR A 9 -48.00 -2.78 18.03
CA TYR A 9 -48.59 -2.94 19.33
C TYR A 9 -48.98 -4.41 19.36
N LEU A 10 -48.40 -5.17 20.28
CA LEU A 10 -48.86 -6.53 20.58
C LEU A 10 -50.37 -6.44 20.71
N ASP A 11 -51.07 -6.99 19.71
CA ASP A 11 -52.51 -6.90 19.61
C ASP A 11 -53.06 -7.53 20.89
N ARG A 12 -53.63 -6.69 21.78
CA ARG A 12 -53.82 -6.99 23.22
C ARG A 12 -54.25 -8.44 23.41
N PRO A 13 -53.35 -9.33 23.86
CA PRO A 13 -53.61 -10.75 23.76
C PRO A 13 -54.85 -11.12 24.56
N LYS A 14 -55.84 -11.73 23.91
CA LYS A 14 -57.13 -12.05 24.53
C LYS A 14 -56.97 -12.86 25.83
N VAL A 15 -56.00 -13.77 25.85
CA VAL A 15 -55.65 -14.59 27.02
C VAL A 15 -55.18 -13.75 28.22
N LEU A 16 -54.43 -12.67 27.97
CA LEU A 16 -53.98 -11.78 29.03
C LEU A 16 -55.15 -10.95 29.57
N ARG A 17 -56.05 -10.48 28.71
CA ARG A 17 -57.27 -9.74 29.12
C ARG A 17 -58.20 -10.59 29.98
N GLU A 18 -58.40 -11.85 29.63
CA GLU A 18 -59.22 -12.79 30.41
C GLU A 18 -58.64 -13.11 31.79
N LYS A 19 -57.30 -13.08 31.95
CA LYS A 19 -56.62 -13.47 33.20
C LYS A 19 -56.23 -12.30 34.09
N LEU A 20 -55.90 -11.15 33.52
CA LEU A 20 -55.37 -9.98 34.23
C LEU A 20 -56.33 -8.77 34.22
N GLY A 21 -57.45 -8.87 33.49
CA GLY A 21 -58.34 -7.74 33.22
C GLY A 21 -57.77 -6.79 32.16
N GLU A 22 -58.56 -5.79 31.76
CA GLU A 22 -58.16 -4.78 30.77
C GLU A 22 -56.98 -3.93 31.26
N GLU A 23 -57.09 -3.36 32.46
CA GLU A 23 -56.05 -2.49 33.04
C GLU A 23 -54.73 -3.24 33.27
N GLY A 24 -54.79 -4.48 33.76
CA GLY A 24 -53.60 -5.30 33.97
C GLY A 24 -52.91 -5.69 32.66
N THR A 25 -53.68 -5.89 31.58
CA THR A 25 -53.11 -6.15 30.26
C THR A 25 -52.46 -4.92 29.67
N ASP A 26 -53.09 -3.75 29.79
CA ASP A 26 -52.55 -2.50 29.26
C ASP A 26 -51.24 -2.12 29.99
N ALA A 27 -51.18 -2.25 31.32
CA ALA A 27 -49.97 -2.02 32.10
C ALA A 27 -48.82 -2.97 31.70
N LEU A 28 -49.12 -4.25 31.48
CA LEU A 28 -48.11 -5.23 31.05
C LEU A 28 -47.59 -4.93 29.63
N VAL A 29 -48.46 -4.55 28.71
CA VAL A 29 -48.08 -4.17 27.34
C VAL A 29 -47.21 -2.91 27.35
N GLU A 30 -47.53 -1.93 28.21
CA GLU A 30 -46.72 -0.73 28.39
C GLU A 30 -45.32 -1.07 28.93
N LEU A 31 -45.24 -1.89 29.97
CA LEU A 31 -43.96 -2.36 30.54
C LEU A 31 -43.12 -3.12 29.51
N ILE A 32 -43.72 -4.02 28.72
CA ILE A 32 -43.01 -4.75 27.66
C ILE A 32 -42.52 -3.80 26.57
N ASN A 33 -43.33 -2.83 26.17
CA ASN A 33 -42.92 -1.85 25.16
C ASN A 33 -41.78 -0.96 25.66
N LEU A 34 -41.84 -0.53 26.93
CA LEU A 34 -40.78 0.23 27.58
C LEU A 34 -39.48 -0.59 27.66
N ALA A 35 -39.56 -1.82 28.18
CA ALA A 35 -38.41 -2.71 28.28
C ALA A 35 -37.81 -3.04 26.90
N ASN A 36 -38.63 -3.33 25.90
CA ASN A 36 -38.18 -3.59 24.53
C ASN A 36 -37.54 -2.34 23.89
N GLY A 37 -38.07 -1.14 24.17
CA GLY A 37 -37.46 0.11 23.75
C GLY A 37 -36.07 0.30 24.35
N GLN A 38 -35.94 0.05 25.65
CA GLN A 38 -34.67 0.16 26.37
C GLN A 38 -33.66 -0.89 25.89
N THR A 39 -34.06 -2.15 25.77
CA THR A 39 -33.20 -3.23 25.24
C THR A 39 -32.70 -2.91 23.83
N LYS A 40 -33.53 -2.34 22.95
CA LYS A 40 -33.09 -1.94 21.61
C LYS A 40 -32.04 -0.84 21.66
N ALA A 41 -32.22 0.15 22.54
CA ALA A 41 -31.25 1.22 22.73
C ALA A 41 -29.93 0.68 23.27
N ASP A 42 -29.97 -0.18 24.29
CA ASP A 42 -28.78 -0.78 24.90
C ASP A 42 -28.01 -1.65 23.89
N VAL A 43 -28.72 -2.43 23.07
CA VAL A 43 -28.11 -3.24 22.00
C VAL A 43 -27.48 -2.35 20.94
N LEU A 44 -28.13 -1.24 20.56
CA LEU A 44 -27.58 -0.32 19.57
C LEU A 44 -26.27 0.30 20.09
N THR A 45 -26.28 0.86 21.30
CA THR A 45 -25.10 1.42 21.95
C THR A 45 -23.96 0.40 22.04
N PHE A 46 -24.27 -0.83 22.47
CA PHE A 46 -23.28 -1.89 22.57
C PHE A 46 -22.66 -2.26 21.21
N VAL A 47 -23.46 -2.31 20.15
CA VAL A 47 -22.98 -2.60 18.80
C VAL A 47 -22.13 -1.45 18.27
N GLU A 48 -22.54 -0.21 18.50
CA GLU A 48 -21.78 1.01 18.13
C GLU A 48 -20.40 1.00 18.79
N GLU A 49 -20.33 0.86 20.12
CA GLU A 49 -19.07 0.80 20.87
C GLU A 49 -18.16 -0.34 20.39
N LYS A 50 -18.73 -1.53 20.18
CA LYS A 50 -17.97 -2.69 19.70
C LYS A 50 -17.46 -2.49 18.29
N PHE A 51 -18.24 -1.83 17.43
CA PHE A 51 -17.87 -1.54 16.06
C PHE A 51 -16.78 -0.47 16.00
N GLU A 52 -16.93 0.63 16.73
CA GLU A 52 -15.92 1.69 16.86
C GLU A 52 -14.59 1.13 17.38
N ARG A 53 -14.62 0.32 18.43
CA ARG A 53 -13.41 -0.33 18.96
C ARG A 53 -12.73 -1.20 17.91
N ARG A 54 -13.49 -2.08 17.22
CA ARG A 54 -12.94 -2.96 16.19
C ARG A 54 -12.38 -2.18 15.00
N LEU A 55 -13.07 -1.13 14.57
CA LEU A 55 -12.59 -0.26 13.50
C LEU A 55 -11.29 0.44 13.90
N SER A 56 -11.21 0.98 15.11
CA SER A 56 -9.98 1.62 15.59
C SER A 56 -8.81 0.63 15.67
N GLU A 57 -9.06 -0.60 16.12
CA GLU A 57 -8.05 -1.67 16.16
C GLU A 57 -7.57 -2.05 14.76
N GLU A 58 -8.48 -2.27 13.80
CA GLU A 58 -8.12 -2.63 12.43
C GLU A 58 -7.42 -1.48 11.69
N LEU A 59 -7.84 -0.24 11.89
CA LEU A 59 -7.14 0.94 11.37
C LEU A 59 -5.72 1.05 11.93
N GLY A 60 -5.55 0.78 13.23
CA GLY A 60 -4.22 0.74 13.86
C GLY A 60 -3.30 -0.31 13.23
N LYS A 61 -3.79 -1.55 13.08
CA LYS A 61 -3.04 -2.64 12.44
C LYS A 61 -2.71 -2.34 10.97
N LEU A 62 -3.65 -1.74 10.23
CA LEU A 62 -3.42 -1.35 8.84
C LEU A 62 -2.33 -0.29 8.75
N ASN A 63 -2.35 0.70 9.64
CA ASN A 63 -1.35 1.76 9.66
C ASN A 63 0.06 1.22 10.00
N GLU A 64 0.15 0.31 10.96
CA GLU A 64 1.41 -0.36 11.33
C GLU A 64 1.97 -1.19 10.16
N ARG A 65 1.13 -1.99 9.51
CA ARG A 65 1.51 -2.77 8.32
C ARG A 65 1.95 -1.87 7.18
N LEU A 66 1.21 -0.79 6.92
CA LEU A 66 1.54 0.16 5.85
C LEU A 66 2.90 0.83 6.11
N THR A 67 3.13 1.30 7.34
CA THR A 67 4.41 1.90 7.74
C THR A 67 5.57 0.92 7.55
N THR A 68 5.37 -0.34 7.94
CA THR A 68 6.37 -1.41 7.81
C THR A 68 6.70 -1.71 6.35
N GLU A 69 5.68 -1.90 5.50
CA GLU A 69 5.89 -2.21 4.08
C GLU A 69 6.50 -1.02 3.32
N ILE A 70 6.11 0.21 3.63
CA ILE A 70 6.76 1.42 3.08
C ILE A 70 8.25 1.46 3.47
N GLY A 71 8.57 1.11 4.73
CA GLY A 71 9.96 1.01 5.19
C GLY A 71 10.77 -0.02 4.39
N LYS A 72 10.23 -1.23 4.22
CA LYS A 72 10.88 -2.29 3.44
C LYS A 72 11.08 -1.90 1.97
N VAL A 73 10.10 -1.26 1.35
CA VAL A 73 10.20 -0.78 -0.04
C VAL A 73 11.29 0.30 -0.15
N SER A 74 11.34 1.24 0.80
CA SER A 74 12.36 2.30 0.83
C SER A 74 13.77 1.74 0.99
N GLU A 75 13.95 0.73 1.83
CA GLU A 75 15.23 0.03 2.02
C GLU A 75 15.66 -0.71 0.74
N ARG A 76 14.75 -1.47 0.13
CA ARG A 76 15.00 -2.16 -1.15
C ARG A 76 15.38 -1.19 -2.24
N LEU A 77 14.64 -0.09 -2.38
CA LEU A 77 14.90 0.94 -3.38
C LEU A 77 16.28 1.58 -3.18
N THR A 78 16.64 1.91 -1.94
CA THR A 78 17.97 2.46 -1.61
C THR A 78 19.08 1.48 -1.99
N THR A 79 18.88 0.19 -1.69
CA THR A 79 19.83 -0.87 -2.02
C THR A 79 20.00 -1.04 -3.53
N GLU A 80 18.89 -1.08 -4.28
CA GLU A 80 18.92 -1.23 -5.74
C GLU A 80 19.55 -0.01 -6.43
N ILE A 81 19.23 1.21 -5.99
CA ILE A 81 19.90 2.43 -6.46
C ILE A 81 21.41 2.35 -6.21
N GLY A 82 21.83 1.87 -5.03
CA GLY A 82 23.24 1.65 -4.70
C GLY A 82 23.92 0.69 -5.68
N LYS A 83 23.30 -0.44 -5.99
CA LYS A 83 23.82 -1.42 -6.96
C LYS A 83 23.93 -0.83 -8.37
N VAL A 84 22.88 -0.14 -8.84
CA VAL A 84 22.88 0.51 -10.16
C VAL A 84 23.99 1.55 -10.26
N ASN A 85 24.22 2.34 -9.21
CA ASN A 85 25.32 3.31 -9.20
C ASN A 85 26.70 2.64 -9.29
N MET A 86 26.90 1.51 -8.61
CA MET A 86 28.14 0.73 -8.70
C MET A 86 28.35 0.16 -10.11
N GLU A 87 27.30 -0.44 -10.69
CA GLU A 87 27.36 -0.95 -12.06
C GLU A 87 27.66 0.17 -13.07
N PHE A 88 27.05 1.33 -12.91
CA PHE A 88 27.30 2.49 -13.75
C PHE A 88 28.75 3.02 -13.62
N ALA A 89 29.30 3.03 -12.40
CA ALA A 89 30.69 3.38 -12.17
C ALA A 89 31.65 2.40 -12.86
N LYS A 90 31.36 1.10 -12.78
CA LYS A 90 32.13 0.05 -13.46
C LYS A 90 32.09 0.20 -14.98
N VAL A 91 30.91 0.43 -15.56
CA VAL A 91 30.76 0.68 -17.00
C VAL A 91 31.56 1.91 -17.43
N ARG A 92 31.54 3.00 -16.65
CA ARG A 92 32.35 4.19 -16.95
C ARG A 92 33.85 3.89 -16.93
N GLN A 93 34.30 3.06 -16.00
CA GLN A 93 35.70 2.64 -15.91
C GLN A 93 36.08 1.79 -17.14
N GLU A 94 35.31 0.75 -17.48
CA GLU A 94 35.55 -0.10 -18.64
C GLU A 94 35.58 0.72 -19.96
N MET A 95 34.70 1.72 -20.08
CA MET A 95 34.72 2.65 -21.21
C MET A 95 35.98 3.52 -21.25
N ALA A 96 36.49 3.98 -20.10
CA ALA A 96 37.72 4.77 -20.03
C ALA A 96 38.95 3.92 -20.39
N GLU A 97 39.01 2.68 -19.89
CA GLU A 97 40.05 1.71 -20.22
C GLU A 97 40.05 1.41 -21.73
N MET A 98 38.87 1.11 -22.30
CA MET A 98 38.73 0.86 -23.74
C MET A 98 39.17 2.06 -24.59
N LYS A 99 38.82 3.28 -24.17
CA LYS A 99 39.27 4.51 -24.85
C LYS A 99 40.80 4.67 -24.78
N ALA A 100 41.40 4.39 -23.63
CA ALA A 100 42.85 4.47 -23.46
C ALA A 100 43.57 3.44 -24.33
N ASP A 101 43.08 2.21 -24.38
CA ASP A 101 43.61 1.16 -25.24
C ASP A 101 43.49 1.51 -26.73
N LEU A 102 42.35 2.05 -27.14
CA LEU A 102 42.15 2.51 -28.52
C LEU A 102 43.17 3.61 -28.89
N ILE A 103 43.37 4.60 -28.01
CA ILE A 103 44.37 5.66 -28.23
C ILE A 103 45.78 5.08 -28.31
N ARG A 104 46.13 4.16 -27.42
CA ARG A 104 47.45 3.48 -27.43
C ARG A 104 47.70 2.78 -28.77
N TRP A 105 46.72 2.04 -29.28
CA TRP A 105 46.82 1.37 -30.57
C TRP A 105 46.92 2.34 -31.75
N MET A 106 46.19 3.47 -31.70
CA MET A 106 46.33 4.53 -32.72
C MET A 106 47.76 5.08 -32.79
N PHE A 107 48.45 5.25 -31.65
CA PHE A 107 49.85 5.70 -31.65
C PHE A 107 50.82 4.66 -32.22
N ILE A 108 50.70 3.40 -31.79
CA ILE A 108 51.57 2.30 -32.28
C ILE A 108 51.42 2.18 -33.79
N PHE A 109 50.18 2.16 -34.27
CA PHE A 109 49.87 2.08 -35.69
C PHE A 109 50.36 3.33 -36.44
N GLY A 110 50.12 4.52 -35.89
CA GLY A 110 50.54 5.79 -36.49
C GLY A 110 52.05 5.90 -36.68
N VAL A 111 52.85 5.50 -35.69
CA VAL A 111 54.32 5.46 -35.81
C VAL A 111 54.76 4.44 -36.87
N GLY A 112 54.11 3.27 -36.92
CA GLY A 112 54.37 2.26 -37.95
C GLY A 112 54.10 2.77 -39.37
N GLN A 113 52.96 3.43 -39.58
CA GLN A 113 52.63 4.04 -40.88
C GLN A 113 53.63 5.13 -41.28
N LEU A 114 54.00 6.02 -40.36
CA LEU A 114 55.00 7.07 -40.62
C LEU A 114 56.37 6.48 -40.99
N GLY A 115 56.82 5.44 -40.28
CA GLY A 115 58.06 4.74 -40.57
C GLY A 115 58.06 4.08 -41.95
N ALA A 116 56.95 3.43 -42.33
CA ALA A 116 56.79 2.82 -43.65
C ALA A 116 56.86 3.86 -44.78
N ILE A 117 56.16 4.99 -44.64
CA ILE A 117 56.16 6.08 -45.64
C ILE A 117 57.58 6.66 -45.79
N LEU A 118 58.26 6.96 -44.68
CA LEU A 118 59.63 7.47 -44.70
C LEU A 118 60.61 6.45 -45.32
N GLY A 119 60.47 5.17 -45.02
CA GLY A 119 61.27 4.10 -45.61
C GLY A 119 61.09 4.00 -47.12
N ILE A 120 59.86 4.10 -47.62
CA ILE A 120 59.55 4.11 -49.06
C ILE A 120 60.17 5.36 -49.71
N LEU A 121 59.94 6.55 -49.14
CA LEU A 121 60.50 7.80 -49.68
C LEU A 121 62.03 7.75 -49.75
N PHE A 122 62.69 7.27 -48.70
CA PHE A 122 64.15 7.14 -48.66
C PHE A 122 64.68 6.13 -49.70
N ALA A 123 63.98 5.01 -49.91
CA ALA A 123 64.33 4.04 -50.95
C ALA A 123 64.22 4.63 -52.36
N PHE A 124 63.22 5.48 -52.62
CA PHE A 124 63.07 6.21 -53.89
C PHE A 124 64.14 7.29 -54.09
N PHE A 125 64.56 7.99 -53.03
CA PHE A 125 65.63 9.01 -53.10
C PHE A 125 67.05 8.44 -53.19
N ARG A 126 67.25 7.16 -52.85
CA ARG A 126 68.56 6.47 -52.92
C ARG A 126 68.79 5.76 -54.26
N ARG A 127 67.94 6.02 -55.26
CA ARG A 127 68.05 5.57 -56.64
C ARG A 127 68.31 6.76 -57.54
#